data_AF-A0A929PGB3-F1
#
_entry.id   AF-A0A929PGB3-F1
#
_cell.length_a   1.000
_cell.length_b   1.000
_cell.length_c   1.000
_cell.angle_alpha   90.00
_cell.angle_beta   90.00
_cell.angle_gamma   90.00
#
_symmetry.space_group_name_H-M   'P 1'
#
loop_
_entity.id
_entity.type
_entity.pdbx_description
1 polymer ?
#
loop_
_entity_poly.entity_id
_entity_poly.type
_entity_poly.pdbx_seq_one_letter_code
_entity_poly.pdbx_strand_id
1 'polypeptide(L)' 'SWTFDPNAAIKSYEWCFGDGTNGTGQILNHTYCLPGNYIVCLEVTDSDGEETGCNAREMAITVALTET' A
#
# COMPACT_ATOMS: atom_id res chain seq x y z
N SER A 1 23.15 6.07 -4.48
CA SER A 1 22.69 6.62 -5.76
C SER A 1 21.45 5.87 -6.14
N TRP A 2 20.33 6.56 -6.38
CA TRP A 2 19.15 5.94 -6.99
C TRP A 2 19.37 5.99 -8.50
N THR A 3 19.62 4.84 -9.12
CA THR A 3 19.78 4.72 -10.56
C THR A 3 18.47 4.21 -11.13
N PHE A 4 17.62 5.14 -11.57
CA PHE A 4 16.42 4.77 -12.32
C PHE A 4 16.84 4.04 -13.61
N ASP A 5 16.68 2.71 -13.65
CA ASP A 5 16.80 1.93 -14.88
C ASP A 5 15.42 1.91 -15.59
N PRO A 6 15.26 2.60 -16.73
CA PRO A 6 13.99 2.63 -17.45
C PRO A 6 13.57 1.27 -18.02
N ASN A 7 14.43 0.25 -17.99
CA ASN A 7 14.12 -1.10 -18.46
C ASN A 7 13.77 -2.08 -17.32
N ALA A 8 13.93 -1.67 -16.05
CA ALA A 8 13.56 -2.50 -14.93
C ALA A 8 12.04 -2.72 -14.92
N ALA A 9 11.63 -3.98 -15.00
CA ALA A 9 10.21 -4.34 -14.97
C ALA A 9 9.73 -4.43 -13.52
N ILE A 10 8.50 -4.04 -13.25
CA ILE A 10 7.93 -4.21 -11.90
C ILE A 10 7.77 -5.71 -11.61
N LYS A 11 8.30 -6.14 -10.48
CA LYS A 11 8.31 -7.54 -10.01
C LYS A 11 7.19 -7.82 -9.01
N SER A 12 6.96 -6.92 -8.05
CA SER A 12 5.97 -7.12 -6.98
C SER A 12 5.35 -5.81 -6.50
N TYR A 13 4.13 -5.96 -5.95
CA TYR A 13 3.38 -4.92 -5.24
C TYR A 13 2.94 -5.52 -3.90
N GLU A 14 3.36 -4.91 -2.80
CA GLU A 14 3.01 -5.32 -1.44
C GLU A 14 2.34 -4.16 -0.71
N TRP A 15 1.26 -4.46 -0.02
CA TRP A 15 0.42 -3.48 0.67
C TRP A 15 0.35 -3.77 2.16
N CYS A 16 0.48 -2.72 2.96
CA CYS A 16 0.18 -2.72 4.39
C CYS A 16 -0.96 -1.74 4.65
N PHE A 17 -2.10 -2.22 5.14
CA PHE A 17 -3.31 -1.41 5.26
C PHE A 17 -3.42 -0.62 6.56
N GLY A 18 -2.49 -0.83 7.50
CA GLY A 18 -2.47 -0.13 8.79
C GLY A 18 -3.46 -0.67 9.83
N ASP A 19 -4.27 -1.68 9.48
CA ASP A 19 -5.20 -2.38 10.39
C ASP A 19 -4.68 -3.75 10.86
N GLY A 20 -3.40 -4.04 10.57
CA GLY A 20 -2.76 -5.32 10.86
C GLY A 20 -2.85 -6.35 9.71
N THR A 21 -3.53 -6.02 8.62
CA THR A 21 -3.60 -6.86 7.42
C THR A 21 -2.71 -6.34 6.29
N ASN A 22 -2.40 -7.24 5.36
CA ASN A 22 -1.55 -6.99 4.20
C ASN A 22 -2.14 -7.64 2.93
N GLY A 23 -1.65 -7.20 1.77
CA GLY A 23 -2.13 -7.67 0.48
C GLY A 23 -1.06 -7.60 -0.60
N THR A 24 -1.23 -8.35 -1.68
CA THR A 24 -0.33 -8.34 -2.83
C THR A 24 -1.09 -8.12 -4.13
N GLY A 25 -0.41 -7.51 -5.11
CA GLY A 25 -0.94 -7.27 -6.44
C GLY A 25 -1.07 -5.78 -6.78
N GLN A 26 -1.06 -5.50 -8.09
CA GLN A 26 -1.12 -4.14 -8.62
C GLN A 26 -2.45 -3.45 -8.29
N ILE A 27 -3.54 -4.21 -8.31
CA ILE A 27 -4.89 -3.76 -7.98
C ILE A 27 -5.48 -4.78 -7.02
N LEU A 28 -5.98 -4.33 -5.87
CA LEU A 28 -6.71 -5.15 -4.92
C LEU A 28 -7.75 -4.30 -4.19
N ASN A 29 -8.77 -4.95 -3.64
CA ASN A 29 -9.76 -4.32 -2.78
C ASN A 29 -9.51 -4.70 -1.32
N HIS A 30 -9.52 -3.71 -0.41
CA HIS A 30 -9.44 -3.91 1.03
C HIS A 30 -10.60 -3.22 1.74
N THR A 31 -11.15 -3.86 2.77
CA THR A 31 -12.30 -3.36 3.53
C THR A 31 -11.95 -3.23 4.99
N TYR A 32 -12.13 -2.02 5.54
CA TYR A 32 -11.95 -1.76 6.97
C TYR A 32 -13.24 -2.04 7.73
N CYS A 33 -13.17 -2.94 8.72
CA CYS A 33 -14.32 -3.32 9.54
C CYS A 33 -14.67 -2.31 10.64
N LEU A 34 -13.70 -1.46 11.03
CA LEU A 34 -13.84 -0.53 12.13
C LEU A 34 -13.55 0.90 11.64
N PRO A 35 -14.18 1.91 12.24
CA PRO A 35 -13.78 3.29 12.05
C PRO A 35 -12.38 3.51 12.64
N GLY A 36 -11.51 4.22 11.92
CA GLY A 36 -10.17 4.53 12.39
C GLY A 36 -9.37 5.34 11.37
N ASN A 37 -8.24 5.88 11.82
CA ASN A 37 -7.24 6.44 10.92
C ASN A 37 -6.23 5.34 10.57
N TYR A 38 -6.04 5.10 9.28
CA TYR A 38 -5.16 4.03 8.79
C TYR A 38 -4.04 4.61 7.94
N ILE A 39 -2.82 4.16 8.20
CA ILE A 39 -1.68 4.48 7.36
C ILE A 39 -1.54 3.35 6.35
N VAL A 40 -1.84 3.65 5.09
CA VAL A 40 -1.69 2.70 3.98
C VAL A 40 -0.32 2.89 3.35
N CYS A 41 0.41 1.79 3.20
CA CYS A 41 1.66 1.75 2.44
C CYS A 41 1.54 0.80 1.26
N LEU A 42 2.16 1.21 0.15
CA LEU A 42 2.49 0.38 -0.99
C LEU A 42 4.01 0.33 -1.13
N GLU A 43 4.55 -0.86 -1.25
CA GLU A 43 5.93 -1.15 -1.60
C GLU A 43 5.96 -1.84 -2.96
N VAL A 44 6.68 -1.24 -3.92
CA VAL A 44 6.86 -1.78 -5.26
C VAL A 44 8.32 -2.17 -5.41
N THR A 45 8.57 -3.43 -5.79
CA THR A 45 9.90 -3.92 -6.10
C THR A 45 10.03 -4.09 -7.61
N ASP A 46 11.13 -3.64 -8.19
CA ASP A 46 11.44 -3.90 -9.58
C ASP A 46 12.25 -5.21 -9.77
N SER A 47 12.59 -5.51 -11.02
CA SER A 47 13.34 -6.71 -11.39
C SER A 47 14.79 -6.70 -10.89
N ASP A 48 15.32 -5.51 -10.60
CA ASP A 48 16.69 -5.30 -10.14
C ASP A 48 16.79 -5.37 -8.62
N GLY A 49 15.63 -5.43 -7.95
CA GLY A 49 15.52 -5.50 -6.49
C GLY A 49 15.53 -4.13 -5.83
N GLU A 50 15.35 -3.05 -6.59
CA GLU A 50 15.08 -1.74 -6.00
C GLU A 50 13.63 -1.68 -5.52
N GLU A 51 13.43 -1.12 -4.33
CA GLU A 51 12.13 -1.04 -3.67
C GLU A 51 11.72 0.41 -3.45
N THR A 52 10.44 0.72 -3.69
CA THR A 52 9.86 1.98 -3.23
C THR A 52 9.65 1.88 -1.73
N GLY A 53 10.36 2.69 -0.94
CA GLY A 53 10.10 2.73 0.50
C GLY A 53 8.66 3.14 0.84
N CYS A 54 8.20 2.74 2.04
CA CYS A 54 6.94 3.17 2.66
C CYS A 54 6.90 4.71 2.77
N ASN A 55 6.48 5.41 1.71
CA ASN A 55 6.22 6.85 1.75
C ASN A 55 4.83 7.06 2.34
N ALA A 56 4.68 6.68 3.61
CA ALA A 56 3.45 6.75 4.37
C ALA A 56 2.92 8.19 4.39
N ARG A 57 1.77 8.41 3.75
CA ARG A 57 0.92 9.57 3.99
C ARG A 57 -0.31 9.07 4.70
N GLU A 58 -0.66 9.68 5.84
CA GLU A 58 -1.93 9.37 6.51
C GLU A 58 -3.08 9.57 5.52
N MET A 59 -3.83 8.49 5.27
CA MET A 59 -5.14 8.56 4.65
C MET A 59 -6.16 8.36 5.76
N ALA A 60 -6.76 9.45 6.24
CA ALA A 60 -7.89 9.36 7.14
C ALA A 60 -9.08 8.77 6.35
N ILE A 61 -9.34 7.47 6.51
CA ILE A 61 -10.53 6.81 5.99
C ILE A 61 -11.59 6.86 7.09
N THR A 62 -12.50 7.84 7.03
CA THR A 62 -13.66 7.88 7.91
C THR A 62 -14.74 6.95 7.38
N VAL A 63 -14.77 5.69 7.86
CA VAL A 63 -15.95 4.84 7.72
C VAL A 63 -16.96 5.25 8.80
N ALA A 64 -18.05 5.92 8.43
CA ALA A 64 -19.16 6.17 9.35
C ALA A 64 -20.04 4.91 9.44
N LEU A 65 -20.39 4.49 10.67
CA LEU A 65 -21.45 3.51 10.86
C LEU A 65 -22.77 4.15 10.39
N THR A 66 -23.47 3.50 9.44
CA THR A 66 -24.88 3.81 9.22
C THR A 66 -25.66 3.17 10.36
N GLU A 67 -26.07 3.96 11.35
CA GLU A 67 -27.07 3.51 12.31
C GLU A 67 -28.41 3.32 11.59
N THR A 68 -29.09 2.21 11.88
CA THR A 68 -30.45 1.87 11.41
C THR A 68 -31.50 2.35 12.39
#